data_AF-A0A133ZTZ9-F1
#
_entry.id   AF-A0A133ZTZ9-F1
#
_cell.length_a   1.000
_cell.length_b   1.000
_cell.length_c   1.000
_cell.angle_alpha   90.00
_cell.angle_beta   90.00
_cell.angle_gamma   90.00
#
_symmetry.space_group_name_H-M   'P 1'
#
loop_
_entity.id
_entity.type
_entity.pdbx_description
1 polymer ?
#
loop_
_entity_poly.entity_id
_entity_poly.type
_entity_poly.pdbx_seq_one_letter_code
_entity_poly.pdbx_strand_id
1 'polypeptide(L)'
;MARSWLKEGREYTILTNEITKAWSGMTTRQYKDHKGLKKQNLRDNMTTTELILNMLAEIATKDIANATHPQGLEENKKVAKAGGSITGNARRESEMKTGKPVITSKNAIDFGRLISDIIKAATEEDEKNNE
;
A
#
# COMPACT_ATOMS: atom_id res chain seq x y z
N MET A 1 -21.07 -5.95 -24.62
CA MET A 1 -19.98 -5.01 -24.26
C MET A 1 -19.92 -4.74 -22.76
N ALA A 2 -20.87 -4.06 -22.10
CA ALA A 2 -20.77 -3.70 -20.66
C ALA A 2 -20.46 -4.86 -19.67
N ARG A 3 -20.97 -6.08 -19.91
CA ARG A 3 -20.71 -7.25 -19.04
C ARG A 3 -19.23 -7.70 -19.03
N SER A 4 -18.47 -7.50 -20.11
CA SER A 4 -17.04 -7.87 -20.19
C SER A 4 -16.19 -6.94 -19.35
N TRP A 5 -16.37 -5.63 -19.50
CA TRP A 5 -15.69 -4.59 -18.72
C TRP A 5 -15.91 -4.74 -17.21
N LEU A 6 -17.13 -5.08 -16.80
CA LEU A 6 -17.45 -5.40 -15.40
C LEU A 6 -16.75 -6.65 -14.88
N LYS A 7 -16.49 -7.65 -15.75
CA LYS A 7 -15.72 -8.84 -15.39
C LYS A 7 -14.23 -8.51 -15.25
N GLU A 8 -13.67 -7.80 -16.23
CA GLU A 8 -12.27 -7.34 -16.21
C GLU A 8 -11.97 -6.45 -15.00
N GLY A 9 -12.85 -5.50 -14.65
CA GLY A 9 -12.68 -4.65 -13.47
C GLY A 9 -12.72 -5.43 -12.14
N ARG A 10 -13.55 -6.46 -12.05
CA ARG A 10 -13.59 -7.36 -10.87
C ARG A 10 -12.34 -8.21 -10.78
N GLU A 11 -11.90 -8.79 -11.90
CA GLU A 11 -10.69 -9.60 -11.95
C GLU A 11 -9.45 -8.77 -11.61
N TYR A 12 -9.35 -7.55 -12.15
CA TYR A 12 -8.29 -6.60 -11.81
C TYR A 12 -8.25 -6.28 -10.31
N THR A 13 -9.42 -6.03 -9.69
CA THR A 13 -9.51 -5.77 -8.25
C THR A 13 -9.06 -6.98 -7.42
N ILE A 14 -9.44 -8.19 -7.84
CA ILE A 14 -9.03 -9.44 -7.19
C ILE A 14 -7.51 -9.60 -7.28
N LEU A 15 -6.94 -9.46 -8.48
CA LEU A 15 -5.50 -9.63 -8.69
C LEU A 15 -4.69 -8.59 -7.91
N THR A 16 -5.10 -7.32 -7.94
CA THR A 16 -4.46 -6.25 -7.15
C THR A 16 -4.48 -6.57 -5.65
N ASN A 17 -5.60 -7.11 -5.14
CA ASN A 17 -5.71 -7.49 -3.75
C ASN A 17 -4.82 -8.70 -3.40
N GLU A 18 -4.66 -9.67 -4.32
CA GLU A 18 -3.72 -10.79 -4.15
C GLU A 18 -2.27 -10.32 -4.11
N ILE A 19 -1.87 -9.40 -5.00
CA ILE A 19 -0.53 -8.78 -4.99
C ILE A 19 -0.31 -8.08 -3.65
N THR A 20 -1.24 -7.19 -3.27
CA THR A 20 -1.18 -6.43 -2.01
C THR A 20 -1.02 -7.35 -0.81
N LYS A 21 -1.84 -8.40 -0.73
CA LYS A 21 -1.81 -9.36 0.38
C LYS A 21 -0.51 -10.14 0.42
N ALA A 22 0.02 -10.58 -0.72
CA ALA A 22 1.23 -11.36 -0.76
C ALA A 22 2.47 -10.57 -0.30
N TRP A 23 2.58 -9.28 -0.64
CA TRP A 23 3.73 -8.48 -0.22
C TRP A 23 3.57 -7.87 1.18
N SER A 24 2.37 -7.36 1.50
CA SER A 24 2.12 -6.63 2.75
C SER A 24 1.67 -7.53 3.90
N GLY A 25 1.09 -8.69 3.60
CA GLY A 25 0.38 -9.53 4.56
C GLY A 25 -1.07 -9.09 4.81
N MET A 26 -1.54 -7.99 4.20
CA MET A 26 -2.88 -7.43 4.38
C MET A 26 -3.65 -7.36 3.07
N THR A 27 -4.96 -7.62 3.12
CA THR A 27 -5.85 -7.23 2.02
C THR A 27 -5.86 -5.70 1.87
N THR A 28 -6.25 -5.19 0.70
CA THR A 28 -6.37 -3.74 0.48
C THR A 28 -7.26 -3.07 1.52
N ARG A 29 -8.35 -3.74 1.96
CA ARG A 29 -9.23 -3.23 3.02
C ARG A 29 -8.52 -3.16 4.37
N GLN A 30 -7.91 -4.27 4.82
CA GLN A 30 -7.16 -4.30 6.08
C GLN A 30 -6.03 -3.27 6.11
N TYR A 31 -5.38 -3.04 4.97
CA TYR A 31 -4.32 -2.05 4.86
C TYR A 31 -4.85 -0.61 4.99
N LYS A 32 -5.99 -0.32 4.36
CA LYS A 32 -6.68 0.97 4.56
C LYS A 32 -7.09 1.16 6.02
N ASP A 33 -7.63 0.12 6.64
CA ASP A 33 -8.02 0.14 8.05
C ASP A 33 -6.81 0.37 8.97
N HIS A 34 -5.67 -0.30 8.69
CA HIS A 34 -4.41 -0.12 9.42
C HIS A 34 -3.86 1.31 9.34
N LYS A 35 -4.06 1.99 8.20
CA LYS A 35 -3.71 3.40 8.00
C LYS A 35 -4.81 4.39 8.40
N GLY A 36 -5.92 3.93 8.99
CA GLY A 36 -7.03 4.80 9.41
C GLY A 36 -7.82 5.44 8.27
N LEU A 37 -7.76 4.88 7.05
CA LEU A 37 -8.36 5.45 5.85
C LEU A 37 -9.80 4.97 5.67
N LYS A 38 -10.74 5.90 5.53
CA LYS A 38 -12.16 5.58 5.25
C LYS A 38 -12.47 5.67 3.76
N LYS A 39 -12.23 6.83 3.16
CA LYS A 39 -12.53 7.12 1.75
C LYS A 39 -11.28 7.44 0.93
N GLN A 40 -10.16 7.69 1.58
CA GLN A 40 -8.91 8.10 0.97
C GLN A 40 -8.31 6.96 0.11
N ASN A 41 -7.51 7.36 -0.88
CA ASN A 41 -6.72 6.42 -1.67
C ASN A 41 -5.58 5.85 -0.81
N LEU A 42 -5.35 4.54 -0.88
CA LEU A 42 -4.29 3.89 -0.13
C LEU A 42 -2.89 4.33 -0.61
N ARG A 43 -2.69 4.43 -1.93
CA ARG A 43 -1.40 4.79 -2.55
C ARG A 43 -0.93 6.16 -2.08
N ASP A 44 -1.82 7.14 -2.04
CA ASP A 44 -1.50 8.52 -1.62
C ASP A 44 -1.16 8.62 -0.12
N ASN A 45 -1.42 7.56 0.65
CA ASN A 45 -1.17 7.48 2.08
C ASN A 45 -0.09 6.44 2.42
N MET A 46 0.58 5.87 1.41
CA MET A 46 1.76 5.05 1.59
C MET A 46 3.00 5.94 1.75
N THR A 47 3.92 5.50 2.61
CA THR A 47 5.28 6.01 2.67
C THR A 47 6.05 5.68 1.40
N THR A 48 7.17 6.36 1.17
CA THR A 48 8.04 6.13 0.02
C THR A 48 8.46 4.66 -0.12
N THR A 49 8.82 4.00 0.98
CA THR A 49 9.22 2.58 0.96
C THR A 49 8.05 1.67 0.63
N GLU A 50 6.86 1.92 1.19
CA GLU A 50 5.64 1.17 0.85
C GLU A 50 5.28 1.32 -0.64
N LEU A 51 5.43 2.53 -1.21
CA LEU A 51 5.21 2.78 -2.64
C LEU A 51 6.20 2.02 -3.54
N ILE A 52 7.50 2.06 -3.21
CA ILE A 52 8.54 1.37 -3.97
C ILE A 52 8.32 -0.15 -3.95
N LEU A 53 7.99 -0.71 -2.79
CA LEU A 53 7.67 -2.13 -2.67
C LEU A 53 6.41 -2.49 -3.46
N ASN A 54 5.35 -1.67 -3.38
CA ASN A 54 4.16 -1.90 -4.18
C ASN A 54 4.48 -1.91 -5.68
N MET A 55 5.29 -0.97 -6.17
CA MET A 55 5.75 -0.93 -7.55
C MET A 55 6.60 -2.17 -7.91
N LEU A 56 7.50 -2.60 -7.02
CA LEU A 56 8.28 -3.84 -7.21
C LEU A 56 7.36 -5.06 -7.34
N ALA A 57 6.29 -5.14 -6.55
CA ALA A 57 5.32 -6.23 -6.62
C ALA A 57 4.55 -6.25 -7.95
N GLU A 58 4.16 -5.07 -8.44
CA GLU A 58 3.52 -4.91 -9.76
C GLU A 58 4.45 -5.32 -10.90
N ILE A 59 5.71 -4.87 -10.88
CA ILE A 59 6.73 -5.22 -11.87
C ILE A 59 7.01 -6.72 -11.85
N ALA A 60 7.29 -7.29 -10.68
CA ALA A 60 7.56 -8.72 -10.55
C ALA A 60 6.38 -9.58 -11.03
N THR A 61 5.15 -9.17 -10.72
CA THR A 61 3.94 -9.85 -11.21
C THR A 61 3.88 -9.80 -12.73
N LYS A 62 4.14 -8.63 -13.33
CA LYS A 62 4.13 -8.45 -14.78
C LYS A 62 5.21 -9.29 -15.47
N ASP A 63 6.42 -9.31 -14.93
CA ASP A 63 7.53 -10.08 -15.49
C ASP A 63 7.24 -11.59 -15.46
N ILE A 64 6.67 -12.10 -14.36
CA ILE A 64 6.24 -13.49 -14.25
C ILE A 64 5.09 -13.78 -15.23
N ALA A 65 4.12 -12.87 -15.37
CA ALA A 65 3.02 -13.03 -16.32
C ALA A 65 3.53 -13.13 -17.76
N ASN A 66 4.49 -12.28 -18.14
CA ASN A 66 5.12 -12.31 -19.45
C ASN A 66 5.93 -13.59 -19.69
N ALA A 67 6.56 -14.16 -18.64
CA ALA A 67 7.32 -15.39 -18.77
C ALA A 67 6.41 -16.64 -18.86
N THR A 68 5.29 -16.65 -18.12
CA THR A 68 4.45 -17.85 -17.91
C THR A 68 3.17 -17.86 -18.74
N HIS A 69 2.77 -16.72 -19.30
CA HIS A 69 1.57 -16.57 -20.13
C HIS A 69 0.29 -17.16 -19.50
N PRO A 70 -0.04 -16.77 -18.25
CA PRO A 70 -1.14 -17.38 -17.50
C PRO A 70 -2.50 -17.15 -18.16
N GLN A 71 -3.35 -18.17 -18.13
CA GLN A 71 -4.69 -18.14 -18.72
C GLN A 71 -5.78 -18.10 -17.65
N GLY A 72 -6.70 -17.14 -17.80
CA GLY A 72 -7.84 -16.97 -16.90
C GLY A 72 -7.46 -16.54 -15.48
N LEU A 73 -8.47 -16.35 -14.63
CA LEU A 73 -8.30 -15.74 -13.32
C LEU A 73 -7.44 -16.56 -12.36
N GLU A 74 -7.59 -17.89 -12.33
CA GLU A 74 -6.91 -18.72 -11.33
C GLU A 74 -5.39 -18.79 -11.54
N GLU A 75 -4.93 -18.86 -12.79
CA GLU A 75 -3.49 -18.80 -13.08
C GLU A 75 -2.94 -17.40 -12.81
N ASN A 76 -3.69 -16.35 -13.20
CA ASN A 76 -3.30 -14.98 -12.89
C ASN A 76 -3.22 -14.72 -11.37
N LYS A 77 -4.07 -15.35 -10.54
CA LYS A 77 -3.94 -15.29 -9.08
C LYS A 77 -2.63 -15.92 -8.59
N LYS A 78 -2.18 -17.03 -9.18
CA LYS A 78 -0.89 -17.65 -8.83
C LYS A 78 0.26 -16.70 -9.16
N VAL A 79 0.21 -16.06 -10.33
CA VAL A 79 1.20 -15.07 -10.77
C VAL A 79 1.22 -13.84 -9.86
N ALA A 80 0.05 -13.28 -9.53
CA ALA A 80 -0.10 -12.19 -8.56
C ALA A 80 0.51 -12.52 -7.19
N LYS A 81 0.23 -13.73 -6.68
CA LYS A 81 0.82 -14.21 -5.41
C LYS A 81 2.33 -14.35 -5.51
N ALA A 82 2.85 -14.87 -6.62
CA ALA A 82 4.28 -15.04 -6.82
C ALA A 82 5.02 -13.68 -6.86
N GLY A 83 4.55 -12.75 -7.68
CA GLY A 83 5.14 -11.40 -7.77
C GLY A 83 5.06 -10.64 -6.44
N GLY A 84 3.92 -10.69 -5.76
CA GLY A 84 3.79 -10.10 -4.42
C GLY A 84 4.67 -10.79 -3.37
N SER A 85 4.89 -12.11 -3.46
CA SER A 85 5.74 -12.84 -2.50
C SER A 85 7.22 -12.46 -2.62
N ILE A 86 7.72 -12.20 -3.83
CA ILE A 86 9.09 -11.69 -4.05
C ILE A 86 9.30 -10.39 -3.29
N THR A 87 8.39 -9.44 -3.46
CA THR A 87 8.42 -8.16 -2.71
C THR A 87 8.24 -8.38 -1.22
N GLY A 88 7.36 -9.31 -0.82
CA GLY A 88 7.16 -9.67 0.59
C GLY A 88 8.43 -10.20 1.25
N ASN A 89 9.25 -10.97 0.52
CA ASN A 89 10.56 -11.41 0.98
C ASN A 89 11.51 -10.22 1.17
N ALA A 90 11.62 -9.34 0.16
CA ALA A 90 12.46 -8.15 0.23
C ALA A 90 12.07 -7.23 1.40
N ARG A 91 10.76 -7.04 1.63
CA ARG A 91 10.22 -6.32 2.79
C ARG A 91 10.73 -6.94 4.09
N ARG A 92 10.47 -8.24 4.29
CA ARG A 92 10.84 -8.96 5.53
C ARG A 92 12.35 -8.94 5.78
N GLU A 93 13.15 -9.08 4.73
CA GLU A 93 14.61 -9.01 4.84
C GLU A 93 15.05 -7.61 5.29
N SER A 94 14.49 -6.56 4.70
CA SER A 94 14.75 -5.17 5.13
C SER A 94 14.35 -4.93 6.59
N GLU A 95 13.15 -5.38 6.99
CA GLU A 95 12.66 -5.25 8.38
C GLU A 95 13.58 -5.98 9.36
N MET A 96 14.03 -7.18 9.01
CA MET A 96 14.96 -7.98 9.83
C MET A 96 16.32 -7.30 9.98
N LYS A 97 16.86 -6.69 8.92
CA LYS A 97 18.17 -6.01 8.97
C LYS A 97 18.12 -4.66 9.69
N THR A 98 17.00 -3.97 9.61
CA THR A 98 16.84 -2.62 10.18
C THR A 98 16.21 -2.61 11.57
N GLY A 99 15.52 -3.68 11.96
CA GLY A 99 14.71 -3.76 13.17
C GLY A 99 13.46 -2.87 13.14
N LYS A 100 13.11 -2.30 11.98
CA LYS A 100 11.99 -1.37 11.83
C LYS A 100 10.95 -1.92 10.86
N PRO A 101 9.65 -1.82 11.17
CA PRO A 101 8.61 -2.22 10.23
C PRO A 101 8.59 -1.27 9.03
N VAL A 102 8.41 -1.82 7.84
CA VAL A 102 8.25 -1.01 6.62
C VAL A 102 6.82 -0.49 6.52
N ILE A 103 5.85 -1.34 6.88
CA ILE A 103 4.44 -0.97 6.90
C ILE A 103 4.12 -0.28 8.22
N THR A 104 3.58 0.93 8.14
CA THR A 104 3.22 1.71 9.33
C THR A 104 1.84 2.33 9.20
N SER A 105 1.23 2.68 10.34
CA SER A 105 -0.04 3.41 10.38
C SER A 105 0.07 4.87 9.91
N LYS A 106 1.29 5.37 9.69
CA LYS A 106 1.54 6.74 9.20
C LYS A 106 0.80 6.96 7.87
N ASN A 107 0.09 8.07 7.81
CA ASN A 107 -0.69 8.52 6.68
C ASN A 107 -0.56 10.04 6.52
N ALA A 108 -1.05 10.61 5.41
CA ALA A 108 -0.93 12.04 5.12
C ALA A 108 -1.77 12.92 6.07
N ILE A 109 -2.82 12.37 6.67
CA ILE A 109 -3.72 13.10 7.59
C ILE A 109 -3.01 13.39 8.91
N ASP A 110 -2.26 12.43 9.45
CA ASP A 110 -1.52 12.60 10.71
C ASP A 110 -0.43 13.66 10.58
N PHE A 111 0.21 13.76 9.42
CA PHE A 111 1.19 14.81 9.15
C PHE A 111 0.54 16.21 9.13
N GLY A 112 -0.61 16.35 8.46
CA GLY A 112 -1.36 17.62 8.44
C GLY A 112 -1.83 18.05 9.82
N ARG A 113 -2.29 17.11 10.66
CA ARG A 113 -2.65 17.38 12.07
C ARG A 113 -1.45 17.85 12.89
N LEU A 114 -0.32 17.14 12.80
CA LEU A 114 0.88 17.50 13.54
C LEU A 114 1.34 18.93 13.23
N ILE A 115 1.35 19.33 11.95
CA ILE A 115 1.69 20.71 11.56
C ILE A 115 0.69 21.71 12.12
N SER A 116 -0.61 21.42 12.05
CA SER A 116 -1.64 22.28 12.63
C SER A 116 -1.50 22.45 14.14
N ASP A 117 -1.15 21.37 14.86
CA ASP A 117 -1.00 21.38 16.31
C ASP A 117 0.25 22.17 16.73
N ILE A 118 1.36 22.04 15.97
CA ILE A 118 2.58 22.84 16.19
C ILE A 118 2.31 24.32 15.95
N ILE A 119 1.60 24.67 14.87
CA ILE A 119 1.25 26.07 14.58
C ILE A 119 0.40 26.66 15.71
N LYS A 120 -0.61 25.91 16.20
CA LYS A 120 -1.44 26.34 17.33
C LYS A 120 -0.62 26.55 18.60
N ALA A 121 0.25 25.60 18.96
CA ALA A 121 1.09 25.71 20.14
C ALA A 121 2.00 26.95 20.07
N ALA A 122 2.60 27.21 18.90
CA ALA A 122 3.43 28.41 18.70
C ALA A 122 2.61 29.71 18.85
N THR A 123 1.38 29.76 18.31
CA THR A 123 0.52 30.95 18.45
C THR A 123 0.01 31.16 19.88
N GLU A 124 -0.25 30.10 20.64
CA GLU A 124 -0.70 30.17 22.03
C GLU A 124 0.45 30.56 23.01
N GLU A 125 1.70 30.22 22.68
CA GLU A 125 2.88 30.69 23.43
C GLU A 125 3.19 32.18 23.18
N ASP A 126 3.02 32.66 21.95
CA ASP A 126 3.20 34.09 21.61
C ASP A 126 2.14 35.00 22.26
N GLU A 127 0.91 34.53 22.42
CA GLU A 127 -0.16 35.26 23.13
C GLU A 127 0.11 35.34 24.64
N LYS A 128 0.65 34.28 25.26
CA LYS A 128 0.99 34.26 26.69
C LYS A 128 2.24 35.05 27.06
N ASN A 129 3.16 35.25 26.11
CA ASN A 129 4.40 36.00 26.32
C ASN A 129 4.26 37.51 26.04
N ASN A 130 3.11 37.95 25.51
CA ASN A 130 2.79 39.36 25.24
C ASN A 130 1.73 39.95 26.20
N GLU A 131 1.32 39.21 27.24
CA GLU A 131 0.60 39.71 28.43
C GLU A 131 1.57 39.92 29.61
#